data_AF-A0A534KC57-F1
#
_entry.id   AF-A0A534KC57-F1
#
_cell.length_a   1.000
_cell.length_b   1.000
_cell.length_c   1.000
_cell.angle_alpha   90.00
_cell.angle_beta   90.00
_cell.angle_gamma   90.00
#
_symmetry.space_group_name_H-M   'P 1'
#
loop_
_entity.id
_entity.type
_entity.pdbx_description
1 polymer ?
#
loop_
_entity_poly.entity_id
_entity_poly.type
_entity_poly.pdbx_seq_one_letter_code
_entity_poly.pdbx_strand_id
1 'polypeptide(L)' 'MRPIVVVLGVILLLAGAVWALQGAGYLLGSPMSNDPTWLWIGIVTGLAGVGIVAFGVRTGRVAKSS' A
#
# COMPACT_ATOMS: atom_id res chain seq x y z
N MET A 1 -10.19 1.19 -18.29
CA MET A 1 -9.69 1.48 -16.93
C MET A 1 -10.36 0.51 -15.98
N ARG A 2 -9.63 -0.32 -15.21
CA ARG A 2 -10.26 -1.18 -14.20
C ARG A 2 -10.16 -0.44 -12.85
N PRO A 3 -11.12 0.42 -12.47
CA PRO A 3 -11.04 1.24 -11.25
C PRO A 3 -10.76 0.39 -10.01
N ILE A 4 -11.25 -0.86 -10.00
CA ILE A 4 -10.98 -1.87 -8.97
C ILE A 4 -9.49 -2.08 -8.70
N VAL A 5 -8.63 -2.10 -9.72
CA VAL A 5 -7.19 -2.35 -9.55
C VAL A 5 -6.51 -1.19 -8.85
N VAL A 6 -6.91 0.04 -9.20
CA VAL A 6 -6.38 1.26 -8.56
C VAL A 6 -6.88 1.35 -7.12
N VAL A 7 -8.17 1.06 -6.88
CA VAL A 7 -8.75 1.06 -5.53
C VAL A 7 -8.06 0.01 -4.63
N LEU A 8 -7.85 -1.21 -5.12
CA LEU A 8 -7.10 -2.23 -4.38
C LEU A 8 -5.67 -1.77 -4.04
N GLY A 9 -4.98 -1.19 -5.02
CA GLY A 9 -3.63 -0.68 -4.82
C GLY A 9 -3.58 0.42 -3.76
N VAL A 10 -4.53 1.35 -3.76
CA VAL A 10 -4.63 2.42 -2.75
C VAL A 10 -4.91 1.85 -1.36
N ILE A 11 -5.83 0.89 -1.23
CA ILE A 11 -6.12 0.24 0.05
C ILE A 11 -4.87 -0.44 0.61
N LEU A 12 -4.14 -1.20 -0.21
CA LEU A 12 -2.89 -1.86 0.19
C LEU A 12 -1.82 -0.84 0.61
N LEU A 13 -1.72 0.28 -0.10
CA LEU A 13 -0.76 1.34 0.20
C LEU A 13 -1.06 1.98 1.56
N LEU A 14 -2.33 2.29 1.83
CA LEU A 14 -2.78 2.84 3.12
C LEU A 14 -2.61 1.84 4.26
N ALA A 15 -2.98 0.57 4.05
CA ALA A 15 -2.81 -0.48 5.05
C ALA A 15 -1.32 -0.70 5.38
N GLY A 16 -0.47 -0.76 4.36
CA GLY A 16 0.99 -0.88 4.54
C GLY A 16 1.59 0.32 5.28
N ALA A 17 1.15 1.54 4.97
CA ALA A 17 1.58 2.74 5.69
C ALA A 17 1.18 2.68 7.18
N VAL A 18 -0.06 2.29 7.48
CA VAL A 18 -0.55 2.14 8.86
C VAL A 18 0.25 1.08 9.63
N TRP A 19 0.55 -0.06 9.02
CA TRP A 19 1.38 -1.09 9.65
C TRP A 19 2.83 -0.65 9.84
N ALA A 20 3.41 0.08 8.87
CA ALA A 20 4.76 0.63 9.00
C ALA A 20 4.85 1.68 10.11
N LEU A 21 3.84 2.57 10.21
CA LEU A 21 3.72 3.57 11.28
C LEU A 21 3.50 2.93 12.66
N GLN A 22 2.74 1.82 12.74
CA GLN A 22 2.60 1.03 13.97
C GLN A 22 3.93 0.38 14.37
N GLY A 23 4.60 -0.33 13.45
CA GLY A 23 5.89 -0.96 13.73
C GLY A 23 6.98 0.04 14.09
N ALA A 24 6.94 1.26 13.54
CA ALA A 24 7.86 2.35 13.87
C ALA A 24 7.54 3.04 15.21
N GLY A 25 6.46 2.64 15.89
CA GLY A 25 6.10 3.18 17.21
C GLY A 25 5.40 4.54 17.18
N TYR A 26 5.03 5.06 16.00
CA TYR A 26 4.28 6.32 15.87
C TYR A 26 2.78 6.14 16.17
N LEU A 27 2.25 4.95 15.93
CA LEU A 27 0.88 4.57 16.28
C LEU A 27 0.91 3.61 17.47
N LEU A 28 0.53 4.15 18.64
CA LEU A 28 0.54 3.46 19.93
C LEU A 28 -0.89 3.02 20.29
N GLY A 29 -1.05 1.84 20.88
CA GLY A 29 -2.36 1.34 21.35
C GLY A 29 -2.70 -0.08 20.89
N SER A 30 -1.82 -0.75 20.14
CA SER A 30 -1.99 -2.15 19.73
C SER A 30 -0.75 -2.99 20.11
N PRO A 31 -0.86 -4.33 20.16
CA PRO A 31 0.29 -5.24 20.31
C PRO A 31 1.33 -5.12 19.20
N MET A 32 1.02 -4.41 18.12
CA MET A 32 1.86 -4.22 16.93
C MET A 32 2.76 -2.99 17.03
N SER A 33 2.53 -2.14 18.03
CA SER A 33 3.31 -0.92 18.27
C SER A 33 4.72 -1.26 18.74
N ASN A 34 5.75 -0.62 18.16
CA ASN A 34 7.17 -0.85 18.48
C ASN A 34 7.73 -2.25 18.14
N ASP A 35 7.08 -3.00 17.23
CA ASP A 35 7.59 -4.28 16.75
C ASP A 35 8.20 -4.13 15.32
N PRO A 36 9.50 -4.41 15.13
CA PRO A 36 10.17 -4.36 13.83
C PRO A 36 9.51 -5.25 12.76
N THR A 37 8.82 -6.32 13.17
CA THR A 37 8.09 -7.23 12.29
C THR A 37 7.00 -6.50 11.51
N TRP A 38 6.22 -5.67 12.20
CA TRP A 38 5.14 -4.89 11.59
C TRP A 38 5.67 -3.77 10.70
N LEU A 39 6.85 -3.24 11.01
CA LEU A 39 7.56 -2.27 10.18
C LEU A 39 7.91 -2.88 8.82
N TRP A 40 8.50 -4.08 8.80
CA TRP A 40 8.83 -4.79 7.56
C TRP A 40 7.59 -5.20 6.76
N ILE A 41 6.56 -5.72 7.42
CA ILE A 41 5.29 -6.08 6.78
C ILE A 41 4.64 -4.86 6.13
N GLY A 42 4.62 -3.73 6.84
CA GLY A 42 4.09 -2.46 6.34
C GLY A 42 4.83 -1.95 5.10
N ILE A 43 6.16 -2.00 5.11
CA ILE A 43 6.99 -1.61 3.96
C ILE A 43 6.68 -2.49 2.75
N VAL A 44 6.71 -3.82 2.90
CA VAL A 44 6.45 -4.75 1.80
C VAL A 44 5.05 -4.56 1.22
N THR A 45 4.05 -4.41 2.09
CA THR A 45 2.65 -4.19 1.68
C THR A 45 2.49 -2.85 0.97
N GLY A 46 3.11 -1.80 1.49
CA GLY A 46 3.10 -0.46 0.89
C GLY A 46 3.73 -0.46 -0.50
N LEU A 47 4.90 -1.10 -0.66
CA LEU A 47 5.58 -1.25 -1.94
C LEU A 47 4.74 -2.05 -2.95
N ALA A 48 4.08 -3.12 -2.52
CA ALA A 48 3.16 -3.88 -3.36
C ALA A 48 1.97 -3.01 -3.82
N GLY A 49 1.39 -2.21 -2.91
CA GLY A 49 0.32 -1.26 -3.22
C GLY A 49 0.75 -0.23 -4.27
N VAL A 50 1.93 0.38 -4.10
CA VAL A 50 2.52 1.30 -5.09
C VAL A 50 2.67 0.64 -6.46
N GLY A 51 3.20 -0.59 -6.51
CA GLY A 51 3.36 -1.36 -7.73
C GLY A 51 2.03 -1.58 -8.47
N ILE A 52 0.99 -1.98 -7.73
CA ILE A 52 -0.36 -2.21 -8.27
C ILE A 52 -0.99 -0.92 -8.79
N VAL A 53 -0.90 0.18 -8.05
CA VAL A 53 -1.39 1.50 -8.50
C VAL A 53 -0.66 1.94 -9.76
N ALA A 54 0.67 1.84 -9.78
CA ALA A 54 1.49 2.22 -10.93
C ALA A 54 1.14 1.41 -12.18
N PHE A 55 0.91 0.09 -12.04
CA PHE A 55 0.48 -0.78 -13.12
C PHE A 55 -0.94 -0.42 -13.60
N GLY A 56 -1.88 -0.26 -12.68
CA GLY A 56 -3.28 0.10 -13.00
C GLY A 56 -3.41 1.44 -13.72
N VAL A 57 -2.61 2.44 -13.32
CA VAL A 57 -2.55 3.76 -13.98
C VAL A 57 -1.86 3.68 -15.34
N ARG A 58 -0.76 2.92 -15.48
CA ARG A 58 -0.09 2.73 -16.78
C ARG A 58 -0.99 2.07 -17.81
N THR A 59 -1.66 0.97 -17.47
CA THR A 59 -2.56 0.28 -18.40
C THR A 59 -3.78 1.14 -18.78
N GLY A 60 -4.24 2.01 -17.86
CA GLY A 60 -5.31 2.96 -18.13
C GLY A 60 -4.94 4.06 -19.14
N ARG A 61 -3.67 4.48 -19.20
CA ARG A 61 -3.18 5.46 -20.18
C ARG A 61 -3.05 4.88 -21.59
N VAL A 62 -2.60 3.63 -21.70
CA VAL A 62 -2.46 2.94 -23.00
C VAL A 62 -3.82 2.76 -23.68
N ALA A 63 -4.87 2.45 -22.92
CA ALA A 63 -6.21 2.23 -23.46
C ALA A 63 -6.93 3.51 -23.95
N LYS A 64 -6.42 4.71 -23.64
CA LYS A 64 -7.03 5.99 -24.07
C LYS A 64 -6.44 6.54 -25.38
N SER A 65 -5.60 5.76 -26.07
CA SER A 65 -4.84 6.21 -27.24
C SER A 65 -5.19 5.48 -28.54
N SER A 66 -6.32 4.77 -28.61
CA SER A 66 -6.85 4.17 -29.84
C SER A 66 -8.28 4.62 -30.11
#